data_AF-A0AAE1JM93-F1
#
_entry.id   AF-A0AAE1JM93-F1
#
_cell.length_a   1.000
_cell.length_b   1.000
_cell.length_c   1.000
_cell.angle_alpha   90.00
_cell.angle_beta   90.00
_cell.angle_gamma   90.00
#
_symmetry.space_group_name_H-M   'P 1'
#
loop_
_entity.id
_entity.type
_entity.pdbx_description
1 polymer ?
#
loop_
_entity_poly.entity_id
_entity_poly.type
_entity_poly.pdbx_seq_one_letter_code
_entity_poly.pdbx_strand_id
1 'polypeptide(L)'
;MAFLPCVLLLTNLLLLFFLPLASSATSINAITQSQPLLDDGRTTLVSKDGKFKLGYFGSGSKSNRYIGIWFKAKPVRTVVRAANRENAIKHSSGS
;
A
#
# COMPACT_ATOMS: atom_id res chain seq x y z
N MET A 1 15.18 17.34 40.24
CA MET A 1 14.32 16.18 39.88
C MET A 1 13.72 16.26 38.46
N ALA A 2 14.33 17.00 37.51
CA ALA A 2 13.80 17.18 36.14
C ALA A 2 14.54 16.38 35.06
N PHE A 3 15.69 15.77 35.38
CA PHE A 3 16.50 15.04 34.40
C PHE A 3 15.88 13.70 33.97
N LEU A 4 15.31 12.94 34.92
CA LEU A 4 14.68 11.65 34.65
C LEU A 4 13.47 11.74 33.68
N PRO A 5 12.52 12.68 33.83
CA PRO A 5 11.40 12.78 32.89
C PRO A 5 11.86 13.24 31.49
N CYS A 6 12.91 14.05 31.40
CA CYS A 6 13.43 14.52 30.11
C CYS A 6 14.10 13.37 29.32
N VAL A 7 14.88 12.52 30.00
CA VAL A 7 15.50 11.32 29.40
C VAL A 7 14.44 10.30 28.96
N LEU A 8 13.39 10.09 29.77
CA LEU A 8 12.26 9.22 29.41
C LEU A 8 11.46 9.75 28.21
N LEU A 9 11.32 11.07 28.09
CA LEU A 9 10.65 11.70 26.95
C LEU A 9 11.49 11.57 25.67
N LEU A 10 12.80 11.84 25.74
CA LEU A 10 13.72 11.68 24.61
C LEU A 10 13.78 10.24 24.11
N THR A 11 13.87 9.28 25.03
CA THR A 11 13.93 7.85 24.68
C THR A 11 12.62 7.38 24.02
N ASN A 12 11.45 7.81 24.50
CA ASN A 12 10.17 7.51 23.83
C ASN A 12 10.07 8.13 22.42
N LEU A 13 10.54 9.37 22.24
CA LEU A 13 10.54 10.03 20.93
C LEU A 13 11.45 9.29 19.94
N LEU A 14 12.62 8.85 20.40
CA LEU A 14 13.54 8.03 19.60
C LEU A 14 12.91 6.67 19.27
N LEU A 15 12.27 6.00 20.23
CA LEU A 15 11.56 4.74 19.99
C LEU A 15 10.48 4.89 18.92
N LEU A 16 9.66 5.94 18.96
CA LEU A 16 8.63 6.22 17.95
C LEU A 16 9.20 6.47 16.56
N PHE A 17 10.41 7.05 16.47
CA PHE A 17 11.10 7.26 15.20
C PHE A 17 11.66 5.96 14.61
N PHE A 18 12.10 5.03 15.46
CA PHE A 18 12.61 3.73 15.06
C PHE A 18 11.54 2.65 14.94
N LEU A 19 10.30 2.90 15.38
CA LEU A 19 9.20 1.98 15.13
C LEU A 19 8.94 1.91 13.62
N PRO A 20 9.20 0.77 12.96
CA PRO A 20 8.77 0.61 11.59
C PRO A 20 7.25 0.69 11.61
N LEU A 21 6.67 1.64 10.86
CA LEU A 21 5.24 1.64 10.58
C LEU A 21 4.96 0.38 9.76
N ALA A 22 4.71 -0.73 10.45
CA ALA A 22 4.42 -2.01 9.86
C ALA A 22 3.04 -1.89 9.19
N SER A 23 3.03 -1.37 7.97
CA SER A 23 1.90 -1.52 7.07
C SER A 23 1.87 -2.99 6.68
N SER A 24 1.16 -3.78 7.48
CA SER A 24 0.86 -5.19 7.20
C SER A 24 -0.02 -5.24 5.96
N ALA A 25 0.59 -5.17 4.78
CA ALA A 25 -0.10 -5.47 3.54
C ALA A 25 -0.38 -6.97 3.54
N THR A 26 -1.64 -7.36 3.70
CA THR A 26 -2.10 -8.74 3.56
C THR A 26 -1.79 -9.17 2.12
N SER A 27 -0.76 -10.02 1.96
CA SER A 27 -0.41 -10.58 0.66
C SER A 27 -1.21 -11.86 0.44
N ILE A 28 -2.18 -11.78 -0.47
CA ILE A 28 -2.88 -12.95 -1.02
C ILE A 28 -2.07 -13.52 -2.18
N ASN A 29 -1.96 -14.85 -2.26
CA ASN A 29 -1.16 -15.50 -3.31
C ASN A 29 -1.99 -15.88 -4.54
N ALA A 30 -3.32 -15.84 -4.44
CA ALA A 30 -4.25 -16.12 -5.53
C ALA A 30 -5.52 -15.28 -5.39
N ILE A 31 -6.18 -14.99 -6.53
CA ILE A 31 -7.50 -14.37 -6.56
C ILE A 31 -8.52 -15.50 -6.67
N THR A 32 -9.48 -15.56 -5.76
CA THR A 32 -10.58 -16.53 -5.80
C THR A 32 -11.91 -15.80 -5.73
N GLN A 33 -13.00 -16.47 -6.12
CA GLN A 33 -14.34 -15.87 -6.03
C GLN A 33 -14.71 -15.49 -4.58
N SER A 34 -14.27 -16.28 -3.60
CA SER A 34 -14.48 -16.02 -2.17
C SER A 34 -13.54 -14.96 -1.58
N GLN A 35 -12.43 -14.65 -2.26
CA GLN A 35 -11.43 -13.68 -1.81
C GLN A 35 -11.00 -12.80 -2.99
N PRO A 36 -11.85 -11.82 -3.37
CA PRO A 36 -11.54 -10.89 -4.44
C PRO A 36 -10.45 -9.89 -4.01
N LEU A 37 -9.80 -9.29 -5.01
CA LEU A 37 -8.88 -8.19 -4.82
C LEU A 37 -9.67 -6.90 -4.52
N LEU A 38 -9.42 -6.26 -3.37
CA LEU A 38 -10.15 -5.07 -2.93
C LEU A 38 -9.41 -3.77 -3.31
N ASP A 39 -10.16 -2.72 -3.64
CA ASP A 39 -9.63 -1.36 -3.82
C ASP A 39 -9.62 -0.58 -2.49
N ASP A 40 -8.91 -1.11 -1.50
CA ASP A 40 -8.77 -0.53 -0.16
C ASP A 40 -7.37 0.08 0.09
N GLY A 41 -6.50 0.03 -0.92
CA GLY A 41 -5.11 0.47 -0.85
C GLY A 41 -4.16 -0.43 -0.05
N ARG A 42 -4.65 -1.54 0.52
CA ARG A 42 -3.87 -2.48 1.35
C ARG A 42 -3.75 -3.86 0.71
N THR A 43 -4.83 -4.32 0.11
CA THR A 43 -4.94 -5.64 -0.48
C THR A 43 -4.13 -5.70 -1.79
N THR A 44 -3.10 -6.56 -1.81
CA THR A 44 -2.24 -6.77 -2.99
C THR A 44 -1.83 -8.23 -3.09
N LEU A 45 -1.55 -8.70 -4.30
CA LEU A 45 -0.91 -9.99 -4.53
C LEU A 45 0.58 -9.78 -4.76
N VAL A 46 1.40 -10.66 -4.21
CA VAL A 46 2.86 -10.65 -4.41
C VAL A 46 3.24 -11.85 -5.25
N SER A 47 4.09 -11.66 -6.26
CA SER A 47 4.60 -12.77 -7.05
C SER A 47 5.38 -13.76 -6.19
N LYS A 48 5.44 -15.04 -6.60
CA LYS A 48 6.13 -16.09 -5.85
C LYS A 48 7.59 -15.75 -5.51
N ASP A 49 8.27 -15.04 -6.42
CA ASP A 49 9.66 -14.59 -6.25
C ASP A 49 9.80 -13.23 -5.53
N GLY A 50 8.68 -12.64 -5.10
CA GLY A 50 8.66 -11.38 -4.35
C GLY A 50 9.01 -10.14 -5.17
N LYS A 51 9.19 -10.23 -6.49
CA LYS A 51 9.63 -9.09 -7.31
C LYS A 51 8.51 -8.14 -7.69
N PHE A 52 7.29 -8.66 -7.83
CA PHE A 52 6.15 -7.90 -8.33
C PHE A 52 5.00 -7.87 -7.34
N LYS A 53 4.23 -6.79 -7.41
CA LYS A 53 2.94 -6.62 -6.75
C LYS A 53 1.85 -6.38 -7.78
N LEU A 54 0.69 -6.99 -7.58
CA LEU A 54 -0.55 -6.73 -8.32
C LEU A 54 -1.56 -6.10 -7.35
N GLY A 55 -2.25 -5.06 -7.80
CA GLY A 55 -3.27 -4.40 -6.99
C GLY A 55 -3.90 -3.19 -7.67
N TYR A 56 -4.74 -2.48 -6.93
CA TYR A 56 -5.27 -1.18 -7.34
C TYR A 56 -4.27 -0.05 -7.06
N PHE A 57 -4.24 0.95 -7.95
CA PHE A 57 -3.42 2.16 -7.81
C PHE A 57 -4.09 3.39 -8.45
N GLY A 58 -3.56 4.58 -8.14
CA GLY A 58 -4.21 5.89 -8.33
C GLY A 58 -4.29 6.63 -6.99
N SER A 59 -4.29 7.97 -6.98
CA SER A 59 -4.20 8.74 -5.73
C SER A 59 -5.34 9.73 -5.60
N GLY A 60 -6.17 9.58 -4.57
CA GLY A 60 -7.21 10.55 -4.21
C GLY A 60 -8.55 10.33 -4.91
N SER A 61 -9.58 10.97 -4.36
CA SER A 61 -10.99 10.80 -4.73
C SER A 61 -11.34 11.24 -6.16
N LYS A 62 -10.49 12.05 -6.81
CA LYS A 62 -10.69 12.54 -8.18
C LYS A 62 -9.78 11.86 -9.21
N SER A 63 -8.93 10.93 -8.78
CA SER A 63 -7.98 10.28 -9.67
C SER A 63 -8.57 9.01 -10.27
N ASN A 64 -8.25 8.79 -11.54
CA ASN A 64 -8.54 7.55 -12.23
C ASN A 64 -7.96 6.35 -11.46
N ARG A 65 -8.80 5.33 -11.27
CA ARG A 65 -8.40 4.08 -10.61
C ARG A 65 -8.01 3.02 -11.63
N TYR A 66 -6.88 2.37 -11.35
CA TYR A 66 -6.30 1.35 -12.22
C TYR A 66 -5.94 0.09 -11.45
N ILE A 67 -5.99 -1.04 -12.14
CA ILE A 67 -5.45 -2.33 -11.70
C ILE A 67 -4.15 -2.55 -12.48
N GLY A 68 -3.08 -2.93 -11.81
CA GLY A 68 -1.82 -3.19 -12.51
C GLY A 68 -0.76 -3.88 -11.69
N ILE A 69 0.34 -4.17 -12.36
CA ILE A 69 1.52 -4.83 -11.80
C ILE A 69 2.64 -3.82 -11.70
N TRP A 70 3.34 -3.79 -10.57
CA TRP A 70 4.50 -2.92 -10.32
C TRP A 70 5.61 -3.65 -9.56
N PHE A 71 6.82 -3.09 -9.58
CA PHE A 71 7.95 -3.63 -8.82
C PHE A 71 7.75 -3.42 -7.31
N LYS A 72 7.92 -4.49 -6.51
CA LYS A 72 7.79 -4.42 -5.04
C LYS A 72 8.90 -3.61 -4.37
N ALA A 73 10.14 -3.77 -4.85
CA ALA A 73 11.34 -3.27 -4.18
C ALA A 73 11.70 -1.81 -4.55
N LYS A 74 10.83 -1.09 -5.28
CA LYS A 74 11.12 0.28 -5.71
C LYS A 74 10.41 1.29 -4.79
N PRO A 75 11.11 2.34 -4.31
CA PRO A 75 10.53 3.35 -3.42
C PRO A 75 9.46 4.17 -4.14
N VAL A 76 9.66 4.42 -5.44
CA VAL A 76 8.65 4.98 -6.34
C VAL A 76 7.92 3.82 -7.02
N ARG A 77 6.59 3.88 -7.03
CA ARG A 77 5.75 2.83 -7.64
C ARG A 77 5.92 2.83 -9.17
N THR A 78 6.86 2.04 -9.67
CA THR A 78 7.08 1.85 -11.11
C THR A 78 6.12 0.78 -11.65
N VAL A 79 5.05 1.23 -12.30
CA VAL A 79 4.04 0.37 -12.93
C VAL A 79 4.63 -0.27 -14.19
N VAL A 80 4.66 -1.59 -14.21
CA VAL A 80 5.08 -2.39 -15.38
C VAL A 80 3.96 -2.42 -16.41
N ARG A 81 2.73 -2.65 -15.95
CA ARG A 81 1.54 -2.70 -16.82
C ARG A 81 0.28 -2.36 -16.04
N ALA A 82 -0.62 -1.61 -16.68
CA ALA A 82 -1.99 -1.37 -16.21
C ALA A 82 -2.97 -2.18 -17.08
N ALA A 83 -3.85 -2.95 -16.45
CA ALA A 83 -4.81 -3.80 -17.14
C ALA A 83 -5.94 -2.98 -17.80
N ASN A 84 -6.42 -1.96 -17.10
CA ASN A 84 -7.51 -1.09 -17.54
C ASN A 84 -6.99 0.30 -17.99
N ARG A 85 -5.87 0.35 -18.72
CA ARG A 85 -5.24 1.61 -19.14
C ARG A 85 -6.19 2.46 -20.02
N GLU A 86 -6.91 1.82 -20.92
CA GLU A 86 -7.83 2.49 -21.86
C GLU A 86 -9.19 2.83 -21.23
N ASN A 87 -9.58 2.11 -20.18
CA ASN A 87 -10.87 2.30 -19.50
C ASN A 87 -10.66 2.40 -17.98
N ALA A 88 -10.12 3.54 -17.58
CA ALA A 88 -9.92 3.86 -16.18
C ALA A 88 -11.24 3.81 -15.39
N ILE A 89 -11.19 3.30 -14.16
CA ILE A 89 -12.32 3.39 -13.24
C ILE A 89 -12.41 4.85 -12.80
N LYS A 90 -13.44 5.55 -13.26
CA LYS A 90 -13.73 6.92 -12.83
C LYS A 90 -14.49 6.84 -11.52
N HIS A 91 -14.09 7.63 -10.53
CA HIS A 91 -14.90 7.80 -9.33
C HIS A 91 -16.16 8.57 -9.72
N SER A 92 -17.29 7.88 -9.90
CA SER A 92 -18.58 8.55 -9.89
C SER A 92 -18.82 9.00 -8.46
N SER A 93 -18.94 10.30 -8.22
CA SER A 93 -19.62 10.82 -7.02
C SER A 93 -21.00 10.18 -6.97
N GLY A 94 -21.15 9.14 -6.15
CA GLY A 94 -22.29 8.24 -6.17
C GLY A 94 -22.37 7.45 -4.87
N SER A 95 -22.39 8.17 -3.76
CA SER A 95 -23.06 7.83 -2.50
C SER A 95 -23.25 9.14 -1.74
#